data_AF-A0A9E1YUK5-F1
#
_entry.id   AF-A0A9E1YUK5-F1
#
_cell.length_a   1.000
_cell.length_b   1.000
_cell.length_c   1.000
_cell.angle_alpha   90.00
_cell.angle_beta   90.00
_cell.angle_gamma   90.00
#
_symmetry.space_group_name_H-M   'P 1'
#
loop_
_entity.id
_entity.type
_entity.pdbx_description
1 polymer ?
#
loop_
_entity_poly.entity_id
_entity_poly.type
_entity_poly.pdbx_seq_one_letter_code
_entity_poly.pdbx_strand_id
1 'polypeptide(L)'
;GLRDAGEFKLAGNLYGVAWTWGLTSIAYDYTEVEPTGTINILWDPAYAGRVALRDDSVENIYIAALATGQNMNDPQDLDAIREKLRALKPQLRTYWASEDEWNKEFAADTFDVASYWSGSASRSAKTFGMPVGFLIPAEGAIAWLDGLSIAADAPNPEGAAQFIDFMVSAYHYMRWDTEVGAPASANAAVMNALPASAFNRQVLGNPAATANLQFMAPLSDEKRELFLEIWEETKAYYAE
;
A
#
# COMPACT_ATOMS: atom_id res chain seq x y z
N GLY A 1 -8.87 -11.37 14.68
CA GLY A 1 -7.71 -11.11 13.79
C GLY A 1 -8.22 -10.81 12.40
N LEU A 2 -7.36 -10.44 11.45
CA LEU A 2 -7.78 -10.06 10.09
C LEU A 2 -8.62 -11.14 9.37
N ARG A 3 -8.41 -12.43 9.68
CA ARG A 3 -9.26 -13.54 9.23
C ARG A 3 -10.76 -13.31 9.47
N ASP A 4 -11.13 -12.69 10.60
CA ASP A 4 -12.53 -12.50 11.02
C ASP A 4 -13.01 -11.06 10.83
N ALA A 5 -12.29 -10.28 10.01
CA ALA A 5 -12.59 -8.91 9.63
C ALA A 5 -14.09 -8.71 9.33
N GLY A 6 -14.69 -7.71 9.97
CA GLY A 6 -16.12 -7.41 9.86
C GLY A 6 -16.48 -6.84 8.49
N GLU A 7 -15.49 -6.30 7.78
CA GLU A 7 -15.55 -5.73 6.45
C GLU A 7 -16.06 -6.73 5.40
N PHE A 8 -15.86 -8.04 5.65
CA PHE A 8 -16.37 -9.11 4.79
C PHE A 8 -17.73 -9.67 5.21
N LYS A 9 -18.40 -9.03 6.18
CA LYS A 9 -19.70 -9.46 6.70
C LYS A 9 -20.75 -8.37 6.55
N LEU A 10 -21.93 -8.74 6.07
CA LEU A 10 -23.10 -7.85 6.02
C LEU A 10 -24.28 -8.55 6.69
N ALA A 11 -24.87 -7.90 7.70
CA ALA A 11 -25.96 -8.45 8.52
C ALA A 11 -25.68 -9.86 9.09
N GLY A 12 -24.42 -10.15 9.44
CA GLY A 12 -23.99 -11.45 9.98
C GLY A 12 -23.68 -12.52 8.94
N ASN A 13 -23.97 -12.28 7.65
CA ASN A 13 -23.63 -13.19 6.56
C ASN A 13 -22.22 -12.88 6.03
N LEU A 14 -21.46 -13.92 5.68
CA LEU A 14 -20.12 -13.80 5.11
C LEU A 14 -20.22 -13.59 3.59
N TYR A 15 -19.57 -12.55 3.07
CA TYR A 15 -19.52 -12.21 1.64
C TYR A 15 -18.12 -12.24 1.05
N GLY A 16 -17.09 -12.40 1.88
CA GLY A 16 -15.72 -12.56 1.43
C GLY A 16 -14.86 -13.28 2.45
N VAL A 17 -13.71 -13.77 2.02
CA VAL A 17 -12.69 -14.38 2.87
C VAL A 17 -11.46 -13.50 2.83
N ALA A 18 -11.05 -12.99 4.01
CA ALA A 18 -9.80 -12.24 4.14
C ALA A 18 -8.63 -13.08 3.63
N TRP A 19 -7.86 -12.53 2.68
CA TRP A 19 -6.81 -13.26 1.99
C TRP A 19 -5.44 -12.69 2.33
N THR A 20 -5.22 -11.42 1.97
CA THR A 20 -3.95 -10.74 2.14
C THR A 20 -4.12 -9.32 2.62
N TRP A 21 -3.09 -8.78 3.24
CA TRP A 21 -3.02 -7.39 3.66
C TRP A 21 -1.61 -6.87 3.45
N GLY A 22 -1.47 -5.57 3.53
CA GLY A 22 -0.17 -4.91 3.40
C GLY A 22 -0.30 -3.42 3.54
N LEU A 23 0.79 -2.73 3.20
CA LEU A 23 0.89 -1.29 3.36
C LEU A 23 1.10 -0.62 2.02
N THR A 24 0.47 0.53 1.84
CA THR A 24 0.98 1.57 0.93
C THR A 24 1.81 2.52 1.78
N SER A 25 3.11 2.59 1.50
CA SER A 25 4.05 3.44 2.22
C SER A 25 5.23 3.82 1.32
N ILE A 26 6.38 4.17 1.89
CA ILE A 26 7.51 4.70 1.13
C ILE A 26 8.50 3.58 0.80
N ALA A 27 8.74 3.33 -0.47
CA ALA A 27 9.90 2.59 -0.95
C ALA A 27 10.98 3.58 -1.40
N TYR A 28 12.25 3.20 -1.25
CA TYR A 28 13.37 4.05 -1.60
C TYR A 28 14.58 3.24 -2.08
N ASP A 29 15.47 3.84 -2.86
CA ASP A 29 16.76 3.24 -3.18
C ASP A 29 17.70 3.35 -1.97
N TYR A 30 18.01 2.22 -1.32
CA TYR A 30 18.87 2.24 -0.14
C TYR A 30 20.34 2.57 -0.44
N THR A 31 20.76 2.66 -1.71
CA THR A 31 22.11 3.12 -2.07
C THR A 31 22.21 4.63 -2.18
N GLU A 32 21.08 5.32 -2.41
CA GLU A 32 21.02 6.78 -2.60
C GLU A 32 20.30 7.52 -1.47
N VAL A 33 19.45 6.81 -0.71
CA VAL A 33 18.55 7.39 0.29
C VAL A 33 18.81 6.84 1.68
N GLU A 34 19.09 7.74 2.62
CA GLU A 34 19.06 7.45 4.04
C GLU A 34 17.67 7.82 4.60
N PRO A 35 16.86 6.85 5.07
CA PRO A 35 15.49 7.12 5.46
C PRO A 35 15.40 7.95 6.74
N THR A 36 14.65 9.05 6.70
CA THR A 36 14.48 9.98 7.82
C THR A 36 13.49 9.50 8.89
N GLY A 37 12.77 8.42 8.65
CA GLY A 37 11.74 7.89 9.56
C GLY A 37 10.38 8.59 9.48
N THR A 38 10.21 9.56 8.59
CA THR A 38 8.98 10.35 8.41
C THR A 38 8.46 10.25 6.98
N ILE A 39 7.14 10.35 6.82
CA ILE A 39 6.48 10.41 5.51
C ILE A 39 6.90 11.67 4.75
N ASN A 40 7.39 12.69 5.47
CA ASN A 40 7.86 13.95 4.91
C ASN A 40 9.09 13.81 4.00
N ILE A 41 9.73 12.64 3.94
CA ILE A 41 10.80 12.34 2.97
C ILE A 41 10.35 12.57 1.52
N LEU A 42 9.07 12.37 1.21
CA LEU A 42 8.51 12.68 -0.12
C LEU A 42 8.64 14.17 -0.48
N TRP A 43 8.67 15.07 0.50
CA TRP A 43 8.77 16.52 0.31
C TRP A 43 10.18 17.07 0.58
N ASP A 44 11.16 16.20 0.79
CA ASP A 44 12.52 16.65 1.09
C ASP A 44 13.14 17.34 -0.15
N PRO A 45 13.67 18.57 -0.03
CA PRO A 45 14.39 19.22 -1.11
C PRO A 45 15.58 18.42 -1.67
N ALA A 46 16.16 17.49 -0.89
CA ALA A 46 17.20 16.58 -1.35
C ALA A 46 16.75 15.67 -2.51
N TYR A 47 15.45 15.38 -2.61
CA TYR A 47 14.86 14.52 -3.65
C TYR A 47 14.06 15.31 -4.69
N ALA A 48 14.47 16.56 -4.97
CA ALA A 48 13.88 17.39 -6.03
C ALA A 48 13.92 16.67 -7.39
N GLY A 49 12.75 16.49 -8.03
CA GLY A 49 12.60 15.75 -9.28
C GLY A 49 12.95 14.25 -9.19
N ARG A 50 12.98 13.67 -7.98
CA ARG A 50 13.36 12.27 -7.70
C ARG A 50 12.30 11.50 -6.93
N VAL A 51 11.04 11.98 -6.92
CA VAL A 51 9.92 11.33 -6.23
C VAL A 51 8.88 10.81 -7.21
N ALA A 52 8.37 9.59 -7.00
CA ALA A 52 7.23 9.06 -7.75
C ALA A 52 6.04 8.72 -6.85
N LEU A 53 4.83 8.87 -7.39
CA LEU A 53 3.58 8.51 -6.72
C LEU A 53 2.75 7.54 -7.56
N ARG A 54 1.90 6.73 -6.92
CA ARG A 54 0.87 6.00 -7.66
C ARG A 54 -0.16 6.99 -8.19
N ASP A 55 -0.63 6.84 -9.43
CA ASP A 55 -1.76 7.65 -9.91
C ASP A 55 -3.08 7.14 -9.29
N ASP A 56 -3.30 7.47 -8.02
CA ASP A 56 -4.49 7.09 -7.27
C ASP A 56 -4.93 8.20 -6.33
N SER A 57 -6.17 8.66 -6.51
CA SER A 57 -6.68 9.79 -5.72
C SER A 57 -6.81 9.45 -4.24
N VAL A 58 -7.25 8.25 -3.88
CA VAL A 58 -7.49 7.88 -2.48
C VAL A 58 -6.17 7.75 -1.74
N GLU A 59 -5.20 7.03 -2.30
CA GLU A 59 -3.89 6.86 -1.65
C GLU A 59 -3.15 8.20 -1.50
N ASN A 60 -3.16 9.07 -2.51
CA ASN A 60 -2.47 10.35 -2.42
C ASN A 60 -3.11 11.29 -1.40
N ILE A 61 -4.44 11.31 -1.31
CA ILE A 61 -5.15 12.04 -0.25
C ILE A 61 -4.80 11.47 1.13
N TYR A 62 -4.74 10.14 1.27
CA TYR A 62 -4.38 9.50 2.53
C TYR A 62 -2.93 9.77 2.94
N ILE A 63 -1.98 9.72 2.00
CA ILE A 63 -0.58 10.09 2.22
C ILE A 63 -0.48 11.54 2.72
N ALA A 64 -1.18 12.47 2.07
CA ALA A 64 -1.19 13.88 2.48
C ALA A 64 -1.90 14.10 3.83
N ALA A 65 -2.98 13.36 4.12
CA ALA A 65 -3.65 13.38 5.42
C ALA A 65 -2.70 12.93 6.53
N LEU A 66 -2.00 11.80 6.35
CA LEU A 66 -0.99 11.34 7.30
C LEU A 66 0.15 12.36 7.48
N ALA A 67 0.64 12.94 6.38
CA ALA A 67 1.70 13.95 6.40
C ALA A 67 1.29 15.27 7.07
N THR A 68 -0.01 15.55 7.16
CA THR A 68 -0.59 16.70 7.88
C THR A 68 -1.10 16.33 9.27
N GLY A 69 -0.85 15.10 9.74
CA GLY A 69 -1.24 14.62 11.07
C GLY A 69 -2.73 14.32 11.23
N GLN A 70 -3.45 14.13 10.13
CA GLN A 70 -4.88 13.86 10.10
C GLN A 70 -5.20 12.36 10.10
N ASN A 71 -6.43 12.01 10.47
CA ASN A 71 -6.98 10.68 10.22
C ASN A 71 -7.24 10.52 8.71
N MET A 72 -6.64 9.52 8.08
CA MET A 72 -6.77 9.34 6.63
C MET A 72 -8.19 8.95 6.23
N ASN A 73 -8.93 8.24 7.08
CA ASN A 73 -10.30 7.80 6.78
C ASN A 73 -11.34 8.90 7.00
N ASP A 74 -10.98 9.97 7.72
CA ASP A 74 -11.87 11.11 7.95
C ASP A 74 -11.07 12.42 8.07
N PRO A 75 -10.41 12.86 6.98
CA PRO A 75 -9.65 14.10 6.99
C PRO A 75 -10.60 15.28 7.16
N GLN A 76 -10.26 16.19 8.08
CA GLN A 76 -11.11 17.33 8.42
C GLN A 76 -10.67 18.61 7.70
N ASP A 77 -9.38 18.74 7.41
CA ASP A 77 -8.77 19.89 6.76
C ASP A 77 -8.29 19.50 5.35
N LEU A 78 -9.21 19.59 4.39
CA LEU A 78 -8.93 19.29 2.99
C LEU A 78 -8.08 20.37 2.32
N ASP A 79 -8.07 21.60 2.85
CA ASP A 79 -7.25 22.68 2.30
C ASP A 79 -5.78 22.45 2.65
N ALA A 80 -5.48 22.03 3.89
CA ALA A 80 -4.14 21.58 4.26
C ALA A 80 -3.66 20.39 3.41
N ILE A 81 -4.56 19.47 3.04
CA ILE A 81 -4.24 18.36 2.12
C ILE A 81 -3.92 18.87 0.72
N ARG A 82 -4.73 19.78 0.16
CA ARG A 82 -4.48 20.41 -1.14
C ARG A 82 -3.12 21.11 -1.16
N GLU A 83 -2.84 21.92 -0.15
CA GLU A 83 -1.56 22.63 -0.03
C GLU A 83 -0.39 21.66 0.08
N LYS A 84 -0.53 20.61 0.90
CA LYS A 84 0.51 19.60 1.09
C LYS A 84 0.79 18.84 -0.21
N LEU A 85 -0.25 18.46 -0.95
CA LEU A 85 -0.08 17.84 -2.27
C LEU A 85 0.62 18.80 -3.21
N ARG A 86 0.13 20.03 -3.41
CA ARG A 86 0.76 21.02 -4.30
C ARG A 86 2.24 21.27 -3.96
N ALA A 87 2.58 21.30 -2.67
CA ALA A 87 3.96 21.49 -2.22
C ALA A 87 4.92 20.35 -2.64
N LEU A 88 4.41 19.19 -3.07
CA LEU A 88 5.21 18.07 -3.59
C LEU A 88 5.72 18.32 -5.01
N LYS A 89 5.16 19.31 -5.74
CA LYS A 89 5.51 19.61 -7.14
C LYS A 89 7.02 19.61 -7.43
N PRO A 90 7.88 20.25 -6.61
CA PRO A 90 9.31 20.31 -6.89
C PRO A 90 10.02 18.94 -6.78
N GLN A 91 9.48 18.02 -5.99
CA GLN A 91 10.02 16.67 -5.79
C GLN A 91 9.48 15.69 -6.83
N LEU A 92 8.23 15.87 -7.25
CA LEU A 92 7.55 14.94 -8.14
C LEU A 92 8.24 14.83 -9.50
N ARG A 93 8.51 13.59 -9.90
CA ARG A 93 9.10 13.20 -11.18
C ARG A 93 8.10 12.58 -12.13
N THR A 94 7.35 11.60 -11.64
CA THR A 94 6.43 10.80 -12.46
C THR A 94 5.35 10.15 -11.60
N TYR A 95 4.36 9.58 -12.29
CA TYR A 95 3.40 8.66 -11.73
C TYR A 95 3.62 7.26 -12.25
N TRP A 96 3.12 6.28 -11.50
CA TRP A 96 3.04 4.90 -11.95
C TRP A 96 1.62 4.36 -11.73
N ALA A 97 1.19 3.43 -12.58
CA ALA A 97 -0.12 2.80 -12.53
C ALA A 97 -0.05 1.29 -12.26
N SER A 98 1.14 0.67 -12.37
CA SER A 98 1.34 -0.74 -12.08
C SER A 98 2.70 -1.03 -11.42
N GLU A 99 2.81 -2.17 -10.74
CA GLU A 99 4.09 -2.65 -10.20
C GLU A 99 5.17 -2.84 -11.27
N ASP A 100 4.80 -3.30 -12.47
CA ASP A 100 5.73 -3.46 -13.59
C ASP A 100 6.30 -2.09 -14.04
N GLU A 101 5.44 -1.08 -14.14
CA GLU A 101 5.86 0.29 -14.45
C GLU A 101 6.76 0.87 -13.35
N TRP A 102 6.39 0.72 -12.07
CA TRP A 102 7.21 1.15 -10.94
C TRP A 102 8.61 0.55 -11.01
N ASN A 103 8.71 -0.77 -11.21
CA ASN A 103 9.99 -1.47 -11.27
C ASN A 103 10.84 -1.05 -12.47
N LYS A 104 10.22 -0.81 -13.63
CA LYS A 104 10.94 -0.34 -14.84
C LYS A 104 11.51 1.06 -14.64
N GLU A 105 10.71 1.98 -14.10
CA GLU A 105 11.14 3.36 -13.83
C GLU A 105 12.22 3.42 -12.74
N PHE A 106 12.09 2.62 -11.68
CA PHE A 106 13.13 2.51 -10.65
C PHE A 106 14.42 1.92 -11.22
N ALA A 107 14.34 0.83 -12.01
CA ALA A 107 15.52 0.24 -12.64
C ALA A 107 16.19 1.16 -13.68
N ALA A 108 15.44 2.12 -14.22
CA ALA A 108 15.93 3.16 -15.11
C ALA A 108 16.52 4.37 -14.36
N ASP A 109 16.60 4.33 -13.03
CA ASP A 109 17.07 5.43 -12.18
C ASP A 109 16.24 6.71 -12.37
N THR A 110 14.92 6.56 -12.60
CA THR A 110 14.03 7.72 -12.80
C THR A 110 13.79 8.48 -11.49
N PHE A 111 13.68 7.79 -10.35
CA PHE A 111 13.37 8.33 -9.04
C PHE A 111 14.07 7.54 -7.93
N ASP A 112 14.26 8.16 -6.77
CA ASP A 112 14.91 7.55 -5.60
C ASP A 112 13.92 7.18 -4.48
N VAL A 113 12.80 7.89 -4.42
CA VAL A 113 11.79 7.74 -3.36
C VAL A 113 10.42 7.65 -3.99
N ALA A 114 9.58 6.70 -3.57
CA ALA A 114 8.23 6.59 -4.08
C ALA A 114 7.23 6.01 -3.09
N SER A 115 5.96 6.38 -3.25
CA SER A 115 4.89 5.57 -2.68
C SER A 115 4.89 4.19 -3.34
N TYR A 116 4.77 3.11 -2.57
CA TYR A 116 4.73 1.75 -3.09
C TYR A 116 4.08 0.76 -2.12
N TRP A 117 3.78 -0.44 -2.61
CA TRP A 117 3.17 -1.50 -1.82
C TRP A 117 4.22 -2.38 -1.14
N SER A 118 4.01 -2.72 0.13
CA SER A 118 4.96 -3.51 0.92
C SER A 118 5.29 -4.87 0.31
N GLY A 119 4.27 -5.56 -0.25
CA GLY A 119 4.47 -6.85 -0.93
C GLY A 119 5.28 -6.70 -2.22
N SER A 120 5.05 -5.62 -2.97
CA SER A 120 5.78 -5.32 -4.21
C SER A 120 7.22 -4.91 -3.90
N ALA A 121 7.47 -4.09 -2.87
CA ALA A 121 8.82 -3.77 -2.42
C ALA A 121 9.62 -5.03 -2.03
N SER A 122 8.98 -5.97 -1.31
CA SER A 122 9.61 -7.26 -1.01
C SER A 122 9.90 -8.08 -2.26
N ARG A 123 9.04 -8.05 -3.29
CA ARG A 123 9.28 -8.73 -4.57
C ARG A 123 10.42 -8.09 -5.35
N SER A 124 10.44 -6.76 -5.46
CA SER A 124 11.50 -6.00 -6.13
C SER A 124 12.86 -6.33 -5.54
N ALA A 125 12.98 -6.35 -4.21
CA ALA A 125 14.21 -6.71 -3.53
C ALA A 125 14.58 -8.19 -3.70
N LYS A 126 13.66 -9.12 -3.42
CA LYS A 126 13.98 -10.57 -3.39
C LYS A 126 14.13 -11.19 -4.78
N THR A 127 13.23 -10.85 -5.69
CA THR A 127 13.04 -11.55 -6.96
C THR A 127 13.75 -10.84 -8.10
N PHE A 128 13.75 -9.52 -8.09
CA PHE A 128 14.44 -8.71 -9.12
C PHE A 128 15.82 -8.23 -8.68
N GLY A 129 16.20 -8.40 -7.40
CA GLY A 129 17.52 -8.01 -6.88
C GLY A 129 17.75 -6.51 -6.88
N MET A 130 16.67 -5.72 -6.88
CA MET A 130 16.73 -4.27 -6.91
C MET A 130 17.06 -3.71 -5.51
N PRO A 131 17.78 -2.58 -5.39
CA PRO A 131 18.17 -1.99 -4.11
C PRO A 131 17.02 -1.28 -3.38
N VAL A 132 15.89 -1.94 -3.22
CA VAL A 132 14.66 -1.35 -2.66
C VAL A 132 14.60 -1.53 -1.15
N GLY A 133 14.63 -0.41 -0.43
CA GLY A 133 14.24 -0.28 0.97
C GLY A 133 12.75 0.01 1.11
N PHE A 134 12.20 -0.22 2.31
CA PHE A 134 10.80 0.09 2.64
C PHE A 134 10.71 0.75 4.02
N LEU A 135 10.17 1.96 4.06
CA LEU A 135 10.00 2.77 5.25
C LEU A 135 8.54 2.73 5.70
N ILE A 136 8.33 2.45 6.99
CA ILE A 136 7.07 2.74 7.69
C ILE A 136 7.29 4.01 8.51
N PRO A 137 6.69 5.14 8.14
CA PRO A 137 6.84 6.40 8.85
C PRO A 137 6.32 6.40 10.28
N ALA A 138 6.87 7.28 11.12
CA ALA A 138 6.37 7.53 12.47
C ALA A 138 4.92 8.02 12.49
N GLU A 139 4.49 8.77 11.46
CA GLU A 139 3.11 9.23 11.28
C GLU A 139 2.13 8.08 10.97
N GLY A 140 2.65 6.91 10.57
CA GLY A 140 1.87 5.76 10.14
C GLY A 140 1.95 5.51 8.64
N ALA A 141 1.16 4.53 8.19
CA ALA A 141 1.02 4.17 6.79
C ALA A 141 -0.40 3.67 6.51
N ILE A 142 -0.77 3.67 5.23
CA ILE A 142 -2.05 3.15 4.76
C ILE A 142 -1.98 1.62 4.83
N ALA A 143 -2.84 0.99 5.61
CA ALA A 143 -3.01 -0.46 5.62
C ALA A 143 -4.25 -0.84 4.80
N TRP A 144 -4.10 -1.82 3.91
CA TRP A 144 -5.19 -2.37 3.10
C TRP A 144 -5.40 -3.84 3.42
N LEU A 145 -6.62 -4.32 3.20
CA LEU A 145 -7.02 -5.71 3.40
C LEU A 145 -7.81 -6.18 2.18
N ASP A 146 -7.23 -7.14 1.46
CA ASP A 146 -7.86 -7.79 0.32
C ASP A 146 -8.54 -9.07 0.76
N GLY A 147 -9.72 -9.31 0.19
CA GLY A 147 -10.45 -10.55 0.36
C GLY A 147 -10.95 -11.09 -0.96
N LEU A 148 -11.29 -12.36 -0.95
CA LEU A 148 -11.83 -13.07 -2.09
C LEU A 148 -13.34 -13.30 -1.88
N SER A 149 -14.12 -12.96 -2.89
CA SER A 149 -15.58 -13.09 -2.90
C SER A 149 -16.04 -13.87 -4.13
N ILE A 150 -17.18 -14.54 -4.02
CA ILE A 150 -17.82 -15.21 -5.16
C ILE A 150 -18.89 -14.26 -5.69
N ALA A 151 -18.79 -13.89 -6.97
CA ALA A 151 -19.80 -13.06 -7.63
C ALA A 151 -21.17 -13.75 -7.60
N ALA A 152 -22.24 -12.96 -7.47
CA ALA A 152 -23.60 -13.49 -7.33
C ALA A 152 -24.06 -14.31 -8.55
N ASP A 153 -23.52 -14.01 -9.73
CA ASP A 153 -23.81 -14.64 -11.01
C ASP A 153 -22.66 -15.56 -11.50
N ALA A 154 -21.74 -15.95 -10.60
CA ALA A 154 -20.62 -16.81 -10.96
C ALA A 154 -21.12 -18.12 -11.62
N PRO A 155 -20.65 -18.47 -12.83
CA PRO A 155 -21.13 -19.64 -13.56
C PRO A 155 -20.64 -20.98 -12.95
N ASN A 156 -19.64 -20.93 -12.06
CA ASN A 156 -19.11 -22.07 -11.32
C ASN A 156 -18.75 -21.66 -9.87
N PRO A 157 -19.74 -21.48 -8.98
CA PRO A 157 -19.50 -21.02 -7.62
C PRO A 157 -18.76 -22.07 -6.77
N GLU A 158 -18.94 -23.36 -7.05
CA GLU A 158 -18.24 -24.44 -6.34
C GLU A 158 -16.74 -24.42 -6.64
N GLY A 159 -16.35 -24.29 -7.91
CA GLY A 159 -14.95 -24.15 -8.29
C GLY A 159 -14.32 -22.86 -7.73
N ALA A 160 -15.07 -21.76 -7.67
CA ALA A 160 -14.61 -20.53 -7.04
C ALA A 160 -14.34 -20.72 -5.53
N ALA A 161 -15.22 -21.46 -4.82
CA ALA A 161 -15.00 -21.78 -3.41
C ALA A 161 -13.75 -22.65 -3.19
N GLN A 162 -13.53 -23.66 -4.04
CA GLN A 162 -12.31 -24.49 -3.99
C GLN A 162 -11.04 -23.68 -4.27
N PHE A 163 -11.11 -22.73 -5.22
CA PHE A 163 -10.01 -21.83 -5.49
C PHE A 163 -9.69 -20.92 -4.29
N ILE A 164 -10.71 -20.34 -3.66
CA ILE A 164 -10.53 -19.51 -2.46
C ILE A 164 -9.87 -20.32 -1.34
N ASP A 165 -10.34 -21.54 -1.08
CA ASP A 165 -9.74 -22.44 -0.07
C ASP A 165 -8.26 -22.71 -0.35
N PHE A 166 -7.91 -22.99 -1.62
CA PHE A 166 -6.52 -23.14 -2.02
C PHE A 166 -5.70 -21.86 -1.78
N MET A 167 -6.21 -20.70 -2.19
CA MET A 167 -5.50 -19.41 -2.11
C MET A 167 -5.17 -18.99 -0.69
N VAL A 168 -6.06 -19.27 0.27
CA VAL A 168 -5.86 -18.97 1.70
C VAL A 168 -5.15 -20.08 2.46
N SER A 169 -4.86 -21.21 1.80
CA SER A 169 -4.17 -22.34 2.41
C SER A 169 -2.73 -22.00 2.77
N ALA A 170 -2.22 -22.62 3.85
CA ALA A 170 -0.83 -22.50 4.24
C ALA A 170 0.11 -22.99 3.14
N TYR A 171 -0.27 -24.05 2.42
CA TYR A 171 0.53 -24.63 1.35
C TYR A 171 0.78 -23.62 0.22
N HIS A 172 -0.28 -22.99 -0.29
CA HIS A 172 -0.16 -22.00 -1.35
C HIS A 172 0.64 -20.78 -0.87
N TYR A 173 0.23 -20.18 0.26
CA TYR A 173 0.82 -18.92 0.71
C TYR A 173 2.31 -19.06 1.04
N MET A 174 2.73 -20.15 1.71
CA MET A 174 4.15 -20.37 2.06
C MET A 174 5.05 -20.35 0.83
N ARG A 175 4.58 -20.93 -0.28
CA ARG A 175 5.33 -20.94 -1.55
C ARG A 175 5.32 -19.57 -2.20
N TRP A 176 4.17 -18.88 -2.18
CA TRP A 176 4.08 -17.54 -2.75
C TRP A 176 5.05 -16.56 -2.06
N ASP A 177 5.11 -16.56 -0.72
CA ASP A 177 6.01 -15.68 0.04
C ASP A 177 7.49 -16.01 -0.17
N THR A 178 7.84 -17.30 -0.18
CA THR A 178 9.25 -17.75 -0.17
C THR A 178 9.86 -17.90 -1.56
N GLU A 179 9.06 -18.25 -2.58
CA GLU A 179 9.56 -18.48 -3.96
C GLU A 179 9.41 -17.24 -4.86
N VAL A 180 8.44 -16.35 -4.57
CA VAL A 180 8.12 -15.19 -5.46
C VAL A 180 8.12 -13.86 -4.71
N GLY A 181 7.60 -13.83 -3.47
CA GLY A 181 7.29 -12.63 -2.70
C GLY A 181 5.80 -12.27 -2.76
N ALA A 182 5.16 -12.22 -1.61
CA ALA A 182 3.72 -12.02 -1.46
C ALA A 182 3.41 -10.79 -0.59
N PRO A 183 2.20 -10.21 -0.67
CA PRO A 183 1.60 -9.49 0.45
C PRO A 183 1.57 -10.35 1.72
N ALA A 184 1.35 -9.75 2.89
CA ALA A 184 1.19 -10.51 4.12
C ALA A 184 -0.13 -11.29 4.14
N SER A 185 -0.11 -12.52 4.65
CA SER A 185 -1.32 -13.32 4.83
C SER A 185 -2.22 -12.73 5.92
N ALA A 186 -3.52 -12.70 5.69
CA ALA A 186 -4.51 -12.46 6.74
C ALA A 186 -4.59 -13.63 7.76
N ASN A 187 -3.98 -14.78 7.44
CA ASN A 187 -3.88 -15.93 8.32
C ASN A 187 -2.64 -15.84 9.24
N ALA A 188 -2.85 -15.48 10.50
CA ALA A 188 -1.78 -15.30 11.48
C ALA A 188 -0.96 -16.58 11.74
N ALA A 189 -1.56 -17.77 11.63
CA ALA A 189 -0.82 -19.02 11.81
C ALA A 189 0.22 -19.23 10.70
N VAL A 190 -0.14 -18.86 9.48
CA VAL A 190 0.74 -18.88 8.31
C VAL A 190 1.85 -17.84 8.49
N MET A 191 1.52 -16.61 8.89
CA MET A 191 2.52 -15.57 9.17
C MET A 191 3.55 -15.99 10.22
N ASN A 192 3.11 -16.65 11.30
CA ASN A 192 4.00 -17.15 12.35
C ASN A 192 4.92 -18.29 11.90
N ALA A 193 4.51 -19.05 10.88
CA ALA A 193 5.27 -20.14 10.31
C ALA A 193 6.35 -19.68 9.30
N LEU A 194 6.27 -18.44 8.80
CA LEU A 194 7.30 -17.88 7.91
C LEU A 194 8.67 -17.84 8.60
N PRO A 195 9.79 -17.95 7.85
CA PRO A 195 11.12 -17.73 8.40
C PRO A 195 11.22 -16.38 9.14
N ALA A 196 12.00 -16.32 10.23
CA ALA A 196 12.18 -15.08 11.00
C ALA A 196 12.83 -13.94 10.19
N SER A 197 13.50 -14.28 9.08
CA SER A 197 14.07 -13.34 8.12
C SER A 197 13.09 -12.88 7.03
N ALA A 198 11.88 -13.43 6.97
CA ALA A 198 10.91 -13.04 5.96
C ALA A 198 10.44 -11.60 6.21
N PHE A 199 10.52 -10.75 5.18
CA PHE A 199 10.08 -9.35 5.21
C PHE A 199 8.71 -9.18 5.88
N ASN A 200 7.71 -9.94 5.43
CA ASN A 200 6.35 -9.89 5.97
C ASN A 200 6.28 -10.24 7.47
N ARG A 201 7.16 -11.12 7.96
CA ARG A 201 7.23 -11.44 9.39
C ARG A 201 7.99 -10.36 10.19
N GLN A 202 9.05 -9.78 9.62
CA GLN A 202 9.85 -8.76 10.29
C GLN A 202 9.16 -7.40 10.37
N VAL A 203 8.58 -6.97 9.26
CA VAL A 203 8.01 -5.63 9.10
C VAL A 203 6.56 -5.63 9.57
N LEU A 204 5.74 -6.51 9.00
CA LEU A 204 4.30 -6.53 9.26
C LEU A 204 3.91 -7.38 10.48
N GLY A 205 4.82 -8.22 10.97
CA GLY A 205 4.66 -8.95 12.24
C GLY A 205 5.15 -8.19 13.48
N ASN A 206 5.73 -6.99 13.32
CA ASN A 206 6.25 -6.19 14.43
C ASN A 206 5.17 -5.25 15.01
N PRO A 207 4.73 -5.43 16.27
CA PRO A 207 3.71 -4.58 16.89
C PRO A 207 4.09 -3.10 16.95
N ALA A 208 5.38 -2.79 17.12
CA ALA A 208 5.85 -1.40 17.16
C ALA A 208 5.77 -0.74 15.78
N ALA A 209 6.11 -1.49 14.72
CA ALA A 209 6.02 -1.02 13.34
C ALA A 209 4.57 -0.86 12.85
N THR A 210 3.62 -1.55 13.51
CA THR A 210 2.21 -1.56 13.11
C THR A 210 1.30 -0.69 13.97
N ALA A 211 1.84 -0.03 15.01
CA ALA A 211 1.06 0.70 16.01
C ALA A 211 0.28 1.91 15.45
N ASN A 212 0.83 2.59 14.44
CA ASN A 212 0.25 3.80 13.86
C ASN A 212 -0.37 3.57 12.47
N LEU A 213 -0.57 2.30 12.08
CA LEU A 213 -1.22 1.99 10.81
C LEU A 213 -2.70 2.34 10.87
N GLN A 214 -3.21 2.88 9.78
CA GLN A 214 -4.65 3.10 9.62
C GLN A 214 -5.13 2.15 8.53
N PHE A 215 -6.07 1.27 8.87
CA PHE A 215 -6.72 0.42 7.85
C PHE A 215 -7.70 1.26 7.03
N MET A 216 -7.72 1.06 5.71
CA MET A 216 -8.69 1.71 4.83
C MET A 216 -10.11 1.33 5.24
N ALA A 217 -10.91 2.32 5.62
CA ALA A 217 -12.31 2.15 5.92
C ALA A 217 -13.15 2.25 4.64
N PRO A 218 -14.42 1.76 4.66
CA PRO A 218 -15.34 1.99 3.56
C PRO A 218 -15.48 3.49 3.24
N LEU A 219 -15.31 3.82 1.97
CA LEU A 219 -15.39 5.19 1.46
C LEU A 219 -16.63 5.32 0.57
N SER A 220 -17.49 6.29 0.88
CA SER A 220 -18.69 6.58 0.08
C SER A 220 -18.33 7.10 -1.31
N ASP A 221 -19.24 6.92 -2.27
CA ASP A 221 -19.05 7.41 -3.63
C ASP A 221 -18.83 8.93 -3.67
N GLU A 222 -19.59 9.70 -2.88
CA GLU A 222 -19.39 11.15 -2.73
C GLU A 222 -17.98 11.52 -2.25
N LYS A 223 -17.42 10.79 -1.26
CA LYS A 223 -16.05 11.03 -0.81
C LYS A 223 -15.02 10.62 -1.87
N ARG A 224 -15.28 9.54 -2.63
CA ARG A 224 -14.41 9.09 -3.74
C ARG A 224 -14.35 10.12 -4.86
N GLU A 225 -15.49 10.65 -5.25
CA GLU A 225 -15.60 11.71 -6.26
C GLU A 225 -14.86 12.97 -5.80
N LEU A 226 -15.07 13.41 -4.55
CA LEU A 226 -14.35 14.55 -3.99
C LEU A 226 -12.82 14.36 -3.98
N PHE A 227 -12.33 13.18 -3.59
CA PHE A 227 -10.90 12.89 -3.61
C PHE A 227 -10.34 12.87 -5.03
N LEU A 228 -11.10 12.34 -5.99
CA LEU A 228 -10.73 12.39 -7.40
C LEU A 228 -10.63 13.82 -7.92
N GLU A 229 -11.59 14.69 -7.60
CA GLU A 229 -11.56 16.11 -7.97
C GLU A 229 -10.30 16.81 -7.44
N ILE A 230 -9.99 16.64 -6.14
CA ILE A 230 -8.78 17.21 -5.53
C ILE A 230 -7.52 16.70 -6.24
N TRP A 231 -7.49 15.41 -6.58
CA TRP A 231 -6.33 14.83 -7.24
C TRP A 231 -6.14 15.35 -8.66
N GLU A 232 -7.21 15.47 -9.45
CA GLU A 232 -7.15 16.04 -10.79
C GLU A 232 -6.76 17.53 -10.76
N GLU A 233 -7.28 18.32 -9.82
CA GLU A 233 -6.83 19.70 -9.58
C GLU A 233 -5.33 19.77 -9.27
N THR A 234 -4.83 18.83 -8.48
CA THR A 234 -3.41 18.75 -8.12
C THR A 234 -2.57 18.39 -9.35
N LYS A 235 -2.99 17.41 -10.14
CA LYS A 235 -2.29 17.04 -11.39
C LYS A 235 -2.28 18.19 -12.39
N ALA A 236 -3.37 18.94 -12.52
CA ALA A 236 -3.42 20.14 -13.35
C ALA A 236 -2.40 21.17 -12.87
N TYR A 237 -2.31 21.42 -11.56
CA TYR A 237 -1.31 22.32 -10.98
C TYR A 237 0.13 21.89 -11.28
N TYR A 238 0.42 20.58 -11.29
CA TYR A 238 1.76 20.09 -11.61
C TYR A 238 2.16 20.27 -13.08
N ALA A 239 1.18 20.35 -13.99
CA ALA A 239 1.43 20.52 -15.42
C ALA A 239 1.80 21.95 -15.83
N GLU A 240 1.61 22.94 -14.94
CA GLU A 240 1.98 24.35 -15.14
C GLU A 240 3.49 24.62 -15.01
#